data_AF-A0A7V3Y2X7-F1
#
_entry.id   AF-A0A7V3Y2X7-F1
#
_cell.length_a   1.000
_cell.length_b   1.000
_cell.length_c   1.000
_cell.angle_alpha   90.00
_cell.angle_beta   90.00
_cell.angle_gamma   90.00
#
_symmetry.space_group_name_H-M   'P 1'
#
loop_
_entity.id
_entity.type
_entity.pdbx_description
1 polymer ?
#
loop_
_entity_poly.entity_id
_entity_poly.type
_entity_poly.pdbx_seq_one_letter_code
_entity_poly.pdbx_strand_id
1 'polypeptide(L)' 'MNFVIGSTRAGLQLKRAIIEYLTKQGHQVTDVGMKDEEHFVPYHIAAANVASLVSQGKYEKGIVICGTG' A
#
# COMPACT_ATOMS: atom_id res chain seq x y z
N MET A 1 -11.87 7.04 -6.76
CA MET A 1 -11.28 7.11 -5.41
C MET A 1 -9.78 7.05 -5.54
N ASN A 2 -9.09 7.79 -4.67
CA ASN A 2 -7.64 7.82 -4.60
C ASN A 2 -7.16 6.99 -3.40
N PHE A 3 -6.42 5.92 -3.69
CA PHE A 3 -5.87 5.01 -2.71
C PHE A 3 -4.36 5.23 -2.53
N VAL A 4 -3.88 5.03 -1.31
CA VAL A 4 -2.47 4.83 -1.02
C VAL A 4 -2.26 3.45 -0.43
N ILE A 5 -1.25 2.72 -0.90
CA ILE A 5 -1.01 1.33 -0.51
C ILE A 5 0.45 1.08 -0.17
N GLY A 6 0.66 0.27 0.86
CA GLY A 6 1.97 -0.20 1.27
C GLY A 6 1.95 -1.64 1.80
N SER A 7 3.11 -2.27 1.85
CA SER A 7 3.23 -3.63 2.36
C SER A 7 4.61 -3.93 2.94
N THR A 8 4.69 -4.99 3.76
CA THR A 8 5.95 -5.68 4.04
C THR A 8 6.26 -6.69 2.92
N ARG A 9 7.39 -7.39 3.04
CA ARG A 9 7.78 -8.48 2.13
C ARG A 9 6.67 -9.52 1.94
N ALA A 10 6.01 -9.94 3.02
CA ALA A 10 4.97 -10.97 2.98
C ALA A 10 3.73 -10.52 2.17
N GLY A 11 3.44 -9.23 2.13
CA GLY A 11 2.29 -8.68 1.42
C GLY A 11 2.57 -8.26 -0.03
N LEU A 12 3.80 -8.38 -0.52
CA LEU A 12 4.23 -7.78 -1.80
C LEU A 12 3.43 -8.28 -3.01
N GLN A 13 3.21 -9.59 -3.10
CA GLN A 13 2.45 -10.18 -4.21
C GLN A 13 0.98 -9.79 -4.17
N LEU A 14 0.35 -9.87 -2.98
CA LEU A 14 -1.05 -9.47 -2.80
C LEU A 14 -1.25 -7.98 -3.11
N LYS A 15 -0.31 -7.13 -2.69
CA LYS A 15 -0.32 -5.70 -3.00
C LYS A 15 -0.39 -5.45 -4.51
N ARG A 16 0.46 -6.14 -5.30
CA ARG A 16 0.48 -6.00 -6.77
C ARG A 16 -0.87 -6.39 -7.39
N ALA A 17 -1.47 -7.50 -6.94
CA ALA A 17 -2.78 -7.93 -7.40
C ALA A 17 -3.89 -6.92 -7.05
N ILE A 18 -3.86 -6.33 -5.85
CA ILE A 18 -4.81 -5.28 -5.43
C ILE A 18 -4.66 -4.01 -6.26
N ILE A 19 -3.42 -3.57 -6.53
CA ILE A 19 -3.16 -2.40 -7.40
C ILE A 19 -3.78 -2.64 -8.78
N GLU A 20 -3.53 -3.79 -9.39
CA GLU A 20 -4.08 -4.13 -10.71
C GLU A 20 -5.61 -4.14 -10.69
N TYR A 21 -6.22 -4.80 -9.69
CA TYR A 21 -7.67 -4.87 -9.54
C TYR A 21 -8.30 -3.47 -9.41
N LEU A 22 -7.80 -2.64 -8.50
CA LEU A 22 -8.34 -1.29 -8.26
C LEU A 22 -8.15 -0.39 -9.49
N THR A 23 -7.02 -0.51 -10.19
CA THR A 23 -6.76 0.24 -11.42
C THR A 23 -7.75 -0.15 -12.52
N LYS A 24 -8.05 -1.45 -12.69
CA LYS A 24 -9.07 -1.93 -13.64
C LYS A 24 -10.48 -1.42 -13.32
N GLN A 25 -10.78 -1.11 -12.06
CA GLN A 25 -12.03 -0.48 -11.64
C GLN A 25 -12.05 1.06 -11.79
N GLY A 26 -11.01 1.65 -12.40
CA GLY A 26 -10.93 3.10 -12.64
C GLY A 26 -10.50 3.91 -11.41
N HIS A 27 -9.90 3.28 -10.40
CA HIS A 27 -9.34 3.97 -9.25
C HIS A 27 -7.87 4.35 -9.46
N GLN A 28 -7.41 5.42 -8.81
CA GLN A 28 -6.00 5.79 -8.78
C GLN A 28 -5.35 5.20 -7.54
N VAL A 29 -4.19 4.57 -7.68
CA VAL A 29 -3.49 3.90 -6.59
C VAL A 29 -2.03 4.31 -6.55
N THR A 30 -1.58 4.88 -5.43
CA THR A 30 -0.17 5.22 -5.19
C THR A 30 0.49 4.18 -4.30
N ASP A 31 1.54 3.53 -4.81
CA ASP A 31 2.36 2.57 -4.06
C ASP A 31 3.52 3.28 -3.32
N VAL A 32 3.47 3.28 -1.99
CA VAL A 32 4.49 3.87 -1.10
C VAL A 32 5.46 2.84 -0.51
N GLY A 33 5.50 1.64 -1.08
CA GLY A 33 6.46 0.57 -0.76
C GLY A 33 5.97 -0.44 0.27
N MET A 34 6.61 -1.59 0.44
CA MET A 34 7.81 -2.13 -0.22
C MET A 34 7.61 -2.44 -1.72
N LYS A 35 8.47 -1.96 -2.64
CA LYS A 35 8.24 -2.09 -4.11
C LYS A 35 8.82 -3.38 -4.72
N ASP A 36 9.88 -3.88 -4.13
CA ASP A 36 10.66 -5.04 -4.56
C ASP A 36 11.17 -5.81 -3.34
N GLU A 37 11.77 -6.99 -3.56
CA GLU A 37 12.27 -7.85 -2.48
C GLU A 37 13.62 -7.41 -1.90
N GLU A 38 14.36 -6.58 -2.62
CA GLU A 38 15.72 -6.15 -2.27
C GLU A 38 15.70 -5.07 -1.17
N HIS A 39 14.67 -4.22 -1.18
CA HIS A 39 14.53 -3.10 -0.23
C HIS A 39 13.48 -3.43 0.84
N PHE A 40 13.90 -4.14 1.88
CA PHE A 40 13.01 -4.49 2.99
C PHE A 40 12.42 -3.25 3.68
N VAL A 41 11.09 -3.22 3.82
CA VAL A 41 10.36 -2.23 4.62
C VAL A 41 9.67 -2.94 5.78
N PRO A 42 10.00 -2.61 7.05
CA PRO A 42 9.32 -3.18 8.20
C PRO A 42 7.90 -2.61 8.33
N TYR A 43 7.01 -3.36 8.98
CA TYR A 43 5.59 -3.04 9.05
C TYR A 43 5.29 -1.64 9.60
N HIS A 44 5.96 -1.23 10.68
CA HIS A 44 5.71 0.09 11.28
C HIS A 44 6.03 1.24 10.31
N ILE A 45 7.01 1.09 9.41
CA ILE A 45 7.30 2.09 8.38
C ILE A 45 6.24 2.05 7.28
N ALA A 46 5.87 0.87 6.77
CA ALA A 46 4.83 0.74 5.76
C ALA A 46 3.48 1.30 6.24
N ALA A 47 3.10 0.98 7.48
CA ALA A 47 1.89 1.47 8.11
C ALA A 47 1.93 2.99 8.32
N ALA A 48 3.05 3.54 8.82
CA ALA A 48 3.19 4.99 9.02
C ALA A 48 3.11 5.76 7.70
N ASN A 49 3.75 5.28 6.64
CA ASN A 49 3.72 5.92 5.32
C ASN A 49 2.30 6.04 4.78
N VAL A 50 1.51 4.95 4.88
CA VAL A 50 0.11 4.92 4.42
C VAL A 50 -0.78 5.76 5.34
N ALA A 51 -0.74 5.51 6.65
CA ALA A 51 -1.64 6.13 7.62
C ALA A 51 -1.45 7.66 7.70
N SER A 52 -0.22 8.15 7.62
CA SER A 52 0.09 9.58 7.65
C SER A 52 -0.50 10.32 6.45
N LEU A 53 -0.49 9.70 5.27
CA LEU A 53 -1.04 10.30 4.05
C LEU A 53 -2.58 10.34 4.06
N VAL A 54 -3.22 9.31 4.64
CA VAL A 54 -4.66 9.28 4.84
C VAL A 54 -5.10 10.29 5.91
N SER A 55 -4.41 10.35 7.06
CA SER A 55 -4.76 11.28 8.14
C SER A 55 -4.61 12.75 7.75
N GLN A 56 -3.72 13.05 6.80
CA GLN A 56 -3.57 14.38 6.19
C GLN A 56 -4.63 14.70 5.13
N GLY A 57 -5.55 13.76 4.81
CA GLY A 57 -6.57 13.94 3.78
C GLY A 57 -6.04 13.94 2.35
N LYS A 58 -4.79 13.52 2.12
CA LYS A 58 -4.19 13.46 0.76
C LYS A 58 -4.76 12.31 -0.07
N TYR A 59 -5.26 11.26 0.59
CA TYR A 59 -5.88 10.11 -0.02
C TYR A 59 -7.16 9.75 0.74
N GLU A 60 -8.14 9.23 0.04
CA GLU A 60 -9.44 8.87 0.62
C GLU A 60 -9.36 7.56 1.43
N LYS A 61 -8.52 6.63 0.98
CA LYS A 61 -8.37 5.30 1.59
C LYS A 61 -6.91 4.84 1.60
N GLY A 62 -6.54 4.13 2.67
CA GLY A 62 -5.23 3.51 2.83
C GLY A 62 -5.35 1.98 2.93
N ILE A 63 -4.40 1.27 2.34
CA ILE A 63 -4.28 -0.19 2.44
C ILE A 63 -2.86 -0.53 2.91
N VAL A 64 -2.74 -1.34 3.95
CA VAL A 64 -1.44 -1.83 4.47
C VAL A 64 -1.53 -3.35 4.53
N ILE A 65 -0.49 -4.04 4.09
CA ILE A 65 -0.49 -5.51 4.01
C ILE A 65 0.79 -6.09 4.61
N CYS A 66 0.64 -7.06 5.50
CA CYS A 66 1.67 -7.91 6.07
C CYS A 66 1.25 -9.39 5.99
N GLY A 67 1.91 -10.27 6.74
CA GLY A 67 1.64 -11.71 6.68
C GLY A 67 0.29 -12.11 7.28
N THR A 68 -0.18 -11.42 8.32
CA THR A 68 -1.39 -11.76 9.08
C THR A 68 -2.46 -10.67 9.05
N GLY A 69 -2.19 -9.55 8.39
CA GLY A 69 -3.07 -8.39 8.33
C GLY A 69 -2.69 -7.48 7.18
#